data_AF-A0A1L7VUF1-F1
#
_entry.id   AF-A0A1L7VUF1-F1
#
_cell.length_a   1.000
_cell.length_b   1.000
_cell.length_c   1.000
_cell.angle_alpha   90.00
_cell.angle_beta   90.00
_cell.angle_gamma   90.00
#
_symmetry.space_group_name_H-M   'P 1'
#
loop_
_entity.id
_entity.type
_entity.pdbx_description
1 polymer ?
#
loop_
_entity_poly.entity_id
_entity_poly.type
_entity_poly.pdbx_seq_one_letter_code
_entity_poly.pdbx_strand_id
1 'polypeptide(L)'
;MEDIDKSAVEPVLRGLKAAVEAYLGNSICFVKVAFSPRDMNNGYLADVVAGAVRRSGLVEVWAERPTAPVLALFSKWLDEGDFGLPGSLVLVIDKSEYGFQLALIYQEEGLADVFRHNYHLYTGTENATDRASSFQQTLEDIIKPPFNYKFYGIKVPQNIKDLVIYGDNIWNPDFRSTLDATLDARLIHGAYQRQPVYAPARGLA
;
A
#
# COMPACT_ATOMS: atom_id res chain seq x y z
N MET A 1 -13.30 19.94 -7.04
CA MET A 1 -12.40 18.94 -7.66
C MET A 1 -11.13 19.69 -7.93
N GLU A 2 -10.17 19.63 -7.00
CA GLU A 2 -8.86 20.26 -7.19
C GLU A 2 -8.18 19.55 -8.36
N ASP A 3 -7.82 20.33 -9.39
CA ASP A 3 -6.88 19.88 -10.41
C ASP A 3 -5.62 19.46 -9.67
N ILE A 4 -5.30 18.16 -9.64
CA ILE A 4 -3.92 17.76 -9.44
C ILE A 4 -3.18 18.42 -10.59
N ASP A 5 -2.52 19.53 -10.28
CA ASP A 5 -2.00 20.42 -11.29
C ASP A 5 -0.98 19.64 -12.10
N LYS A 6 -1.25 19.47 -13.39
CA LYS A 6 -0.38 18.78 -14.36
C LYS A 6 1.05 19.34 -14.28
N SER A 7 1.19 20.58 -13.81
CA SER A 7 2.44 21.28 -13.56
C SER A 7 3.35 20.60 -12.52
N ALA A 8 2.82 19.82 -11.57
CA ALA A 8 3.60 19.26 -10.46
C ALA A 8 4.15 17.84 -10.72
N VAL A 9 3.41 17.00 -11.44
CA VAL A 9 3.77 15.57 -11.62
C VAL A 9 5.02 15.41 -12.49
N GLU A 10 5.14 16.19 -13.56
CA GLU A 10 6.24 16.06 -14.51
C GLU A 10 7.60 16.50 -13.95
N PRO A 11 7.73 17.65 -13.26
CA PRO A 11 8.98 18.01 -12.58
C PRO A 11 9.44 16.95 -11.57
N VAL A 12 8.51 16.37 -10.80
CA VAL A 12 8.81 15.30 -9.84
C VAL A 12 9.35 14.07 -10.56
N LEU A 13 8.68 13.60 -11.62
CA LEU A 13 9.15 12.44 -12.39
C LEU A 13 10.52 12.68 -13.04
N ARG A 14 10.77 13.88 -13.58
CA ARG A 14 12.07 14.23 -14.15
C ARG A 14 13.17 14.26 -13.08
N GLY A 15 12.88 14.82 -11.91
CA GLY A 15 13.80 14.85 -10.78
C GLY A 15 14.15 13.45 -10.29
N LEU A 16 13.14 12.59 -10.13
CA LEU A 16 13.33 11.19 -9.74
C LEU A 16 14.13 10.41 -10.79
N LYS A 17 13.81 10.57 -12.08
CA LYS A 17 14.59 9.97 -13.18
C LYS A 17 16.05 10.39 -13.10
N ALA A 18 16.33 11.70 -13.04
CA ALA A 18 17.70 12.21 -12.99
C ALA A 18 18.47 11.68 -11.78
N ALA A 19 17.83 11.57 -10.62
CA ALA A 19 18.43 11.01 -9.42
C ALA A 19 18.78 9.52 -9.59
N VAL A 20 17.87 8.73 -10.16
CA VAL A 20 18.11 7.30 -10.44
C VAL A 20 19.22 7.11 -11.47
N GLU A 21 19.21 7.87 -12.57
CA GLU A 21 20.25 7.80 -13.61
C GLU A 21 21.62 8.20 -13.09
N ALA A 22 21.68 9.23 -12.23
CA ALA A 22 22.91 9.65 -11.57
C ALA A 22 23.45 8.56 -10.62
N TYR A 23 22.57 7.86 -9.90
CA TYR A 23 22.96 6.76 -9.02
C TYR A 23 23.43 5.53 -9.80
N LEU A 24 22.73 5.14 -10.86
CA LEU A 24 23.04 3.96 -11.68
C LEU A 24 24.20 4.20 -12.67
N GLY A 25 24.54 5.46 -12.95
CA GLY A 25 25.49 5.83 -13.98
C GLY A 25 25.03 5.51 -15.41
N ASN A 26 23.74 5.26 -15.61
CA ASN A 26 23.14 4.86 -16.88
C ASN A 26 21.74 5.46 -17.05
N SER A 27 21.29 5.62 -18.29
CA SER A 27 19.94 6.08 -18.60
C SER A 27 18.89 5.00 -18.31
N ILE A 28 17.70 5.40 -17.85
CA ILE A 28 16.54 4.52 -17.69
C ILE A 28 15.47 4.83 -18.74
N CYS A 29 14.83 3.79 -19.26
CA CYS A 29 13.80 3.90 -20.29
C CYS A 29 12.40 3.47 -19.81
N PHE A 30 12.35 2.76 -18.69
CA PHE A 30 11.15 2.09 -18.20
C PHE A 30 10.83 2.53 -16.78
N VAL A 31 9.54 2.62 -16.47
CA VAL A 31 9.06 2.95 -15.12
C VAL A 31 7.76 2.23 -14.84
N LYS A 32 7.48 1.98 -13.57
CA LYS A 32 6.13 1.68 -13.12
C LYS A 32 5.75 2.66 -12.01
N VAL A 33 4.52 3.14 -12.07
CA VAL A 33 3.98 4.05 -11.06
C VAL A 33 2.88 3.31 -10.30
N ALA A 34 3.05 3.21 -8.98
CA ALA A 34 2.00 2.72 -8.09
C ALA A 34 0.96 3.82 -7.88
N PHE A 35 -0.30 3.45 -7.93
CA PHE A 35 -1.43 4.35 -7.67
C PHE A 35 -2.13 3.94 -6.38
N SER A 36 -2.73 4.90 -5.69
CA SER A 36 -3.75 4.52 -4.71
C SER A 36 -4.95 3.91 -5.46
N PRO A 37 -5.65 2.93 -4.88
CA PRO A 37 -6.81 2.31 -5.51
C PRO A 37 -7.95 3.29 -5.83
N ARG A 38 -8.05 4.43 -5.13
CA ARG A 38 -8.97 5.52 -5.53
C ARG A 38 -8.50 6.20 -6.83
N ASP A 39 -7.20 6.45 -6.95
CA ASP A 39 -6.61 7.06 -8.15
C ASP A 39 -6.65 6.10 -9.35
N MET A 40 -6.57 4.79 -9.11
CA MET A 40 -6.74 3.77 -10.14
C MET A 40 -8.11 3.85 -10.83
N ASN A 41 -9.16 4.18 -10.08
CA ASN A 41 -10.52 4.35 -10.61
C ASN A 41 -10.74 5.74 -11.24
N ASN A 42 -9.76 6.63 -11.18
CA ASN A 42 -9.81 7.94 -11.80
C ASN A 42 -9.02 7.96 -13.12
N GLY A 43 -9.73 7.70 -14.22
CA GLY A 43 -9.13 7.68 -15.56
C GLY A 43 -8.38 8.96 -15.92
N TYR A 44 -8.82 10.13 -15.42
CA TYR A 44 -8.12 11.40 -15.64
C TYR A 44 -6.73 11.41 -14.99
N LEU A 45 -6.60 10.96 -13.75
CA LEU A 45 -5.30 10.93 -13.06
C LEU A 45 -4.35 9.93 -13.70
N ALA A 46 -4.87 8.77 -14.09
CA ALA A 46 -4.12 7.80 -14.85
C ALA A 46 -3.57 8.39 -16.16
N ASP A 47 -4.38 9.11 -16.92
CA ASP A 47 -3.97 9.75 -18.17
C ASP A 47 -2.96 10.88 -17.96
N VAL A 48 -3.11 11.67 -16.89
CA VAL A 48 -2.16 12.73 -16.51
C VAL A 48 -0.79 12.14 -16.21
N VAL A 49 -0.73 11.09 -15.38
CA VAL A 49 0.53 10.42 -15.03
C VAL A 49 1.14 9.74 -16.26
N ALA A 50 0.36 9.00 -17.05
CA ALA A 50 0.83 8.38 -18.29
C ALA A 50 1.35 9.42 -19.30
N GLY A 51 0.73 10.61 -19.36
CA GLY A 51 1.22 11.75 -20.13
C GLY A 51 2.56 12.26 -19.62
N ALA A 52 2.72 12.43 -18.30
CA ALA A 52 3.96 12.91 -17.69
C ALA A 52 5.12 11.91 -17.82
N VAL A 53 4.84 10.61 -17.69
CA VAL A 53 5.79 9.52 -17.95
C VAL A 53 6.33 9.60 -19.38
N ARG A 54 5.44 9.70 -20.38
CA ARG A 54 5.84 9.83 -21.79
C ARG A 54 6.67 11.09 -22.06
N ARG A 55 6.28 12.24 -21.50
CA ARG A 55 7.04 13.50 -21.65
C ARG A 55 8.40 13.49 -20.96
N SER A 56 8.59 12.61 -19.97
CA SER A 56 9.89 12.38 -19.31
C SER A 56 10.78 11.40 -20.08
N GLY A 57 10.34 10.92 -21.25
CA GLY A 57 11.07 9.94 -22.06
C GLY A 57 11.12 8.56 -21.42
N LEU A 58 10.09 8.21 -20.64
CA LEU A 58 9.92 6.91 -20.00
C LEU A 58 8.75 6.16 -20.61
N VAL A 59 8.79 4.84 -20.53
CA VAL A 59 7.71 3.92 -20.95
C VAL A 59 7.17 3.22 -19.72
N GLU A 60 5.85 3.27 -19.50
CA GLU A 60 5.22 2.53 -18.40
C GLU A 60 5.22 1.02 -18.70
N VAL A 61 5.74 0.20 -17.78
CA VAL A 61 5.77 -1.26 -17.93
C VAL A 61 4.51 -1.92 -17.35
N TRP A 62 4.04 -2.97 -18.02
CA TRP A 62 2.84 -3.77 -17.68
C TRP A 62 1.53 -2.98 -17.61
N ALA A 63 0.45 -3.54 -18.17
CA ALA A 63 -0.87 -2.90 -18.12
C ALA A 63 -1.49 -2.96 -16.73
N GLU A 64 -1.18 -4.02 -15.96
CA GLU A 64 -1.71 -4.21 -14.62
C GLU A 64 -1.16 -3.18 -13.64
N ARG A 65 -1.99 -2.83 -12.65
CA ARG A 65 -1.70 -1.82 -11.64
C ARG A 65 -1.90 -2.45 -10.27
N PRO A 66 -0.88 -3.13 -9.72
CA PRO A 66 -0.96 -3.65 -8.36
C PRO A 66 -1.15 -2.49 -7.38
N THR A 67 -1.97 -2.71 -6.35
CA THR A 67 -2.21 -1.71 -5.32
C THR A 67 -1.01 -1.61 -4.38
N ALA A 68 -0.80 -0.44 -3.77
CA ALA A 68 0.31 -0.23 -2.83
C ALA A 68 0.38 -1.28 -1.70
N PRO A 69 -0.75 -1.75 -1.11
CA PRO A 69 -0.70 -2.81 -0.11
C PRO A 69 -0.13 -4.15 -0.62
N VAL A 70 -0.45 -4.54 -1.87
CA VAL A 70 0.12 -5.75 -2.48
C VAL A 70 1.62 -5.59 -2.69
N LEU A 71 2.06 -4.42 -3.16
CA LEU A 71 3.48 -4.12 -3.33
C LEU A 71 4.24 -4.10 -2.01
N ALA A 72 3.64 -3.58 -0.93
CA ALA A 72 4.23 -3.64 0.39
C ALA A 72 4.42 -5.09 0.89
N LEU A 73 3.44 -5.98 0.62
CA LEU A 73 3.58 -7.41 0.88
C LEU A 73 4.73 -8.04 0.08
N PHE A 74 4.88 -7.71 -1.21
CA PHE A 74 5.99 -8.21 -2.02
C PHE A 74 7.35 -7.78 -1.45
N SER A 75 7.44 -6.58 -0.86
CA SER A 75 8.68 -6.16 -0.20
C SER A 75 9.06 -7.07 0.98
N LYS A 76 8.08 -7.55 1.76
CA LYS A 76 8.30 -8.55 2.82
C LYS A 76 8.82 -9.85 2.24
N TRP A 77 8.20 -10.33 1.16
CA TRP A 77 8.62 -11.57 0.51
C TRP A 77 10.07 -11.50 0.00
N LEU A 78 10.46 -10.37 -0.60
CA LEU A 78 11.83 -10.14 -1.04
C LEU A 78 12.84 -10.13 0.11
N ASP A 79 12.44 -9.62 1.29
CA ASP A 79 13.32 -9.52 2.45
C ASP A 79 13.48 -10.81 3.23
N GLU A 80 12.40 -11.56 3.37
CA GLU A 80 12.38 -12.80 4.16
C GLU A 80 12.70 -14.02 3.30
N GLY A 81 12.62 -13.91 1.97
CA GLY A 81 12.73 -15.05 1.06
C GLY A 81 11.56 -16.03 1.20
N ASP A 82 10.45 -15.57 1.77
CA ASP A 82 9.24 -16.34 2.03
C ASP A 82 8.05 -15.67 1.33
N PHE A 83 7.41 -16.38 0.39
CA PHE A 83 6.19 -15.95 -0.31
C PHE A 83 4.93 -16.08 0.56
N GLY A 84 5.12 -16.28 1.86
CA GLY A 84 4.08 -16.38 2.86
C GLY A 84 3.56 -17.81 3.01
N LEU A 85 2.89 -18.04 4.14
CA LEU A 85 2.23 -19.32 4.40
C LEU A 85 1.05 -19.51 3.43
N PRO A 86 0.96 -20.66 2.74
CA PRO A 86 -0.20 -20.97 1.90
C PRO A 86 -1.50 -20.91 2.69
N GLY A 87 -2.56 -20.41 2.06
CA GLY A 87 -3.87 -20.26 2.67
C GLY A 87 -3.83 -19.41 3.94
N SER A 88 -3.29 -18.19 3.87
CA SER A 88 -3.23 -17.29 5.02
C SER A 88 -3.75 -15.89 4.71
N LEU A 89 -4.21 -15.20 5.76
CA LEU A 89 -4.62 -13.81 5.69
C LEU A 89 -3.53 -12.91 6.25
N VAL A 90 -3.18 -11.86 5.51
CA VAL A 90 -2.23 -10.82 5.89
C VAL A 90 -2.97 -9.49 5.98
N LEU A 91 -2.86 -8.83 7.13
CA LEU A 91 -3.33 -7.45 7.26
C LEU A 91 -2.20 -6.51 6.84
N VAL A 92 -2.47 -5.64 5.89
CA VAL A 92 -1.54 -4.61 5.43
C VAL A 92 -2.12 -3.24 5.78
N ILE A 93 -1.33 -2.42 6.48
CA ILE A 93 -1.71 -1.08 6.92
C ILE A 93 -0.71 -0.06 6.35
N ASP A 94 -1.23 0.85 5.54
CA ASP A 94 -0.57 2.09 5.16
C ASP A 94 -1.00 3.18 6.14
N LYS A 95 -0.03 3.81 6.82
CA LYS A 95 -0.30 4.96 7.68
C LYS A 95 0.55 6.15 7.25
N SER A 96 -0.12 7.16 6.72
CA SER A 96 0.47 8.46 6.41
C SER A 96 -0.06 9.57 7.32
N GLU A 97 0.59 10.73 7.33
CA GLU A 97 0.04 11.99 7.85
C GLU A 97 -1.26 12.39 7.13
N TYR A 98 -1.36 12.10 5.83
CA TYR A 98 -2.48 12.53 4.99
C TYR A 98 -3.66 11.54 4.95
N GLY A 99 -3.52 10.36 5.53
CA GLY A 99 -4.55 9.32 5.47
C GLY A 99 -4.03 7.95 5.88
N PHE A 100 -4.88 6.94 5.69
CA PHE A 100 -4.52 5.55 5.91
C PHE A 100 -5.24 4.63 4.92
N GLN A 101 -4.64 3.47 4.69
CA GLN A 101 -5.22 2.40 3.88
C GLN A 101 -5.07 1.08 4.63
N LEU A 102 -6.12 0.28 4.65
CA LEU A 102 -6.08 -1.07 5.19
C LEU A 102 -6.48 -2.04 4.09
N ALA A 103 -5.72 -3.11 3.94
CA ALA A 103 -6.07 -4.22 3.08
C ALA A 103 -5.90 -5.53 3.85
N LEU A 104 -6.89 -6.40 3.75
CA LEU A 104 -6.78 -7.79 4.16
C LEU A 104 -6.52 -8.59 2.90
N ILE A 105 -5.34 -9.18 2.80
CA ILE A 105 -4.86 -9.90 1.63
C ILE A 105 -4.89 -11.39 1.94
N TYR A 106 -5.50 -12.17 1.06
CA TYR A 106 -5.34 -13.62 1.04
C TYR A 106 -4.09 -13.96 0.22
N GLN A 107 -3.19 -14.76 0.80
CA GLN A 107 -2.01 -15.25 0.09
C GLN A 107 -2.02 -16.78 -0.03
N GLU A 108 -1.59 -17.25 -1.20
CA GLU A 108 -1.51 -18.66 -1.57
C GLU A 108 -0.32 -18.86 -2.52
N GLU A 109 0.76 -19.51 -2.07
CA GLU A 109 1.90 -19.93 -2.91
C GLU A 109 2.39 -18.85 -3.91
N GLY A 110 2.63 -17.63 -3.41
CA GLY A 110 3.11 -16.50 -4.24
C GLY A 110 2.02 -15.74 -4.99
N LEU A 111 0.75 -16.11 -4.83
CA LEU A 111 -0.39 -15.32 -5.22
C LEU A 111 -0.84 -14.45 -4.04
N ALA A 112 -1.24 -13.21 -4.34
CA ALA A 112 -1.81 -12.28 -3.38
C ALA A 112 -3.10 -11.70 -3.95
N ASP A 113 -4.20 -11.85 -3.22
CA ASP A 113 -5.49 -11.28 -3.60
C ASP A 113 -6.06 -10.41 -2.49
N VAL A 114 -6.58 -9.24 -2.85
CA VAL A 114 -7.13 -8.28 -1.91
C VAL A 114 -8.55 -8.72 -1.54
N PHE A 115 -8.68 -9.36 -0.39
CA PHE A 115 -9.94 -9.91 0.11
C PHE A 115 -10.88 -8.84 0.68
N ARG A 116 -10.33 -7.88 1.43
CA ARG A 116 -11.04 -6.67 1.90
C ARG A 116 -10.11 -5.48 1.81
N HIS A 117 -10.70 -4.31 1.64
CA HIS A 117 -9.93 -3.08 1.72
C HIS A 117 -10.79 -1.94 2.25
N ASN A 118 -10.15 -0.96 2.88
CA ASN A 118 -10.76 0.31 3.23
C ASN A 118 -9.73 1.44 3.06
N TYR A 119 -10.12 2.50 2.37
CA TYR A 119 -9.25 3.60 1.98
C TYR A 119 -9.80 4.91 2.54
N HIS A 120 -9.04 5.53 3.45
CA HIS A 120 -9.35 6.85 4.00
C HIS A 120 -8.24 7.82 3.63
N LEU A 121 -8.43 8.52 2.52
CA LEU A 121 -7.50 9.52 2.00
C LEU A 121 -7.93 10.92 2.44
N TYR A 122 -6.95 11.82 2.60
CA TYR A 122 -7.15 13.24 2.92
C TYR A 122 -7.73 13.53 4.30
N THR A 123 -7.40 12.70 5.29
CA THR A 123 -7.79 12.93 6.69
C THR A 123 -6.97 14.05 7.35
N GLY A 124 -6.02 14.67 6.65
CA GLY A 124 -5.14 15.70 7.20
C GLY A 124 -5.86 16.92 7.78
N THR A 125 -7.08 17.22 7.32
CA THR A 125 -7.93 18.31 7.82
C THR A 125 -8.77 17.92 9.04
N GLU A 126 -8.88 16.63 9.35
CA GLU A 126 -9.60 16.14 10.52
C GLU A 126 -8.77 16.41 11.79
N ASN A 127 -9.43 16.65 12.92
CA ASN A 127 -8.70 16.74 14.20
C ASN A 127 -8.12 15.35 14.58
N ALA A 128 -7.16 15.32 15.50
CA ALA A 128 -6.44 14.09 15.84
C ALA A 128 -7.36 13.00 16.44
N THR A 129 -8.33 13.40 17.25
CA THR A 129 -9.28 12.48 17.92
C THR A 129 -10.20 11.79 16.92
N ASP A 130 -10.75 12.53 15.97
CA ASP A 130 -11.63 12.01 14.94
C ASP A 130 -10.86 11.07 14.01
N ARG A 131 -9.62 11.42 13.65
CA ARG A 131 -8.72 10.55 12.88
C ARG A 131 -8.44 9.23 13.58
N ALA A 132 -8.10 9.27 14.87
CA ALA A 132 -7.81 8.07 15.63
C ALA A 132 -9.04 7.16 15.76
N SER A 133 -10.21 7.76 16.03
CA SER A 133 -11.49 7.04 16.12
C SER A 133 -11.88 6.41 14.78
N SER A 134 -11.73 7.17 13.69
CA SER A 134 -11.97 6.70 12.32
C SER A 134 -11.04 5.53 11.95
N PHE A 135 -9.75 5.66 12.27
CA PHE A 135 -8.78 4.57 12.06
C PHE A 135 -9.13 3.33 12.87
N GLN A 136 -9.44 3.48 14.15
CA GLN A 136 -9.83 2.37 15.01
C GLN A 136 -11.08 1.66 14.48
N GLN A 137 -12.12 2.41 14.13
CA GLN A 137 -13.36 1.85 13.59
C GLN A 137 -13.09 1.07 12.29
N THR A 138 -12.30 1.65 11.38
CA THR A 138 -11.95 0.98 10.12
C THR A 138 -11.12 -0.28 10.34
N LEU A 139 -10.22 -0.26 11.33
CA LEU A 139 -9.44 -1.43 11.72
C LEU A 139 -10.32 -2.54 12.32
N GLU A 140 -11.24 -2.18 13.22
CA GLU A 140 -12.21 -3.13 13.79
C GLU A 140 -13.10 -3.75 12.70
N ASP A 141 -13.58 -2.94 11.76
CA ASP A 141 -14.46 -3.40 10.69
C ASP A 141 -13.75 -4.34 9.70
N ILE A 142 -12.51 -4.04 9.30
CA ILE A 142 -11.81 -4.87 8.30
C ILE A 142 -11.45 -6.25 8.86
N ILE A 143 -11.08 -6.33 10.14
CA ILE A 143 -10.68 -7.58 10.81
C ILE A 143 -11.86 -8.40 11.34
N LYS A 144 -13.08 -7.83 11.34
CA LYS A 144 -14.26 -8.47 11.91
C LYS A 144 -14.64 -9.76 11.17
N PRO A 145 -14.63 -10.92 11.85
CA PRO A 145 -15.18 -12.15 11.31
C PRO A 145 -16.71 -12.04 11.16
N PRO A 146 -17.30 -12.89 10.31
CA PRO A 146 -16.65 -13.95 9.56
C PRO A 146 -16.07 -13.48 8.22
N PHE A 147 -14.98 -14.11 7.79
CA PHE A 147 -14.41 -13.91 6.45
C PHE A 147 -15.15 -14.80 5.42
N ASN A 148 -16.45 -14.57 5.31
CA ASN A 148 -17.48 -15.53 4.86
C ASN A 148 -17.53 -15.89 3.36
N TYR A 149 -16.48 -15.62 2.58
CA TYR A 149 -16.49 -15.94 1.14
C TYR A 149 -15.62 -17.15 0.83
N LYS A 150 -16.10 -18.00 -0.09
CA LYS A 150 -15.25 -18.95 -0.81
C LYS A 150 -14.53 -18.19 -1.91
N PHE A 151 -13.22 -18.01 -1.79
CA PHE A 151 -12.41 -17.47 -2.87
C PHE A 151 -12.03 -18.62 -3.80
N TYR A 152 -12.50 -18.62 -5.05
CA TYR A 152 -12.33 -19.76 -5.99
C TYR A 152 -12.69 -21.15 -5.43
N GLY A 153 -13.66 -21.23 -4.51
CA GLY A 153 -14.07 -22.49 -3.86
C GLY A 153 -13.28 -22.86 -2.59
N ILE A 154 -12.24 -22.11 -2.24
CA ILE A 154 -11.39 -22.32 -1.06
C ILE A 154 -12.01 -21.64 0.17
N LYS A 155 -11.96 -22.31 1.33
CA LYS A 155 -12.40 -21.73 2.60
C LYS A 155 -11.35 -20.77 3.11
N VAL A 156 -11.69 -19.48 3.17
CA VAL A 156 -10.79 -18.44 3.70
C VAL A 156 -10.52 -18.70 5.19
N PRO A 157 -9.25 -18.61 5.64
CA PRO A 157 -8.87 -18.74 7.05
C PRO A 157 -9.64 -17.77 7.92
N GLN A 158 -9.87 -18.12 9.19
CA GLN A 158 -10.59 -17.26 10.12
C GLN A 158 -9.67 -16.40 11.00
N ASN A 159 -8.35 -16.51 10.80
CA ASN A 159 -7.35 -15.77 11.53
C ASN A 159 -6.39 -15.06 10.58
N ILE A 160 -5.99 -13.86 10.99
CA ILE A 160 -4.93 -13.08 10.39
C ILE A 160 -3.61 -13.65 10.93
N LYS A 161 -2.66 -13.94 10.04
CA LYS A 161 -1.38 -14.56 10.36
C LYS A 161 -0.26 -13.54 10.50
N ASP A 162 -0.22 -12.61 9.56
CA ASP A 162 0.84 -11.62 9.46
C ASP A 162 0.27 -10.21 9.41
N LEU A 163 1.12 -9.25 9.78
CA LEU A 163 0.86 -7.83 9.74
C LEU A 163 2.01 -7.14 9.01
N VAL A 164 1.68 -6.37 7.97
CA VAL A 164 2.62 -5.49 7.26
C VAL A 164 2.21 -4.06 7.54
N ILE A 165 3.11 -3.24 8.08
CA ILE A 165 2.85 -1.83 8.36
C ILE A 165 3.87 -0.98 7.60
N TYR A 166 3.38 -0.02 6.84
CA TYR A 166 4.19 0.88 6.04
C TYR A 166 3.59 2.29 6.00
N GLY A 167 4.35 3.27 5.51
CA GLY A 167 3.96 4.68 5.48
C GLY A 167 4.85 5.60 6.31
N ASP A 168 4.69 6.91 6.14
CA ASP A 168 5.53 7.95 6.75
C ASP A 168 5.19 8.25 8.22
N ASN A 169 4.05 7.77 8.71
CA ASN A 169 3.51 8.14 10.02
C ASN A 169 3.19 6.93 10.90
N ILE A 170 3.86 5.80 10.65
CA ILE A 170 3.68 4.55 11.41
C ILE A 170 4.25 4.61 12.83
N TRP A 171 5.13 5.58 13.10
CA TRP A 171 5.76 5.78 14.41
C TRP A 171 4.97 6.71 15.33
N ASN A 172 3.80 7.17 14.87
CA ASN A 172 2.90 7.96 15.69
C ASN A 172 2.46 7.15 16.94
N PRO A 173 2.60 7.69 18.16
CA PRO A 173 2.21 6.99 19.38
C PRO A 173 0.73 6.61 19.44
N ASP A 174 -0.16 7.46 18.92
CA ASP A 174 -1.60 7.20 18.91
C ASP A 174 -1.94 6.06 17.96
N PHE A 175 -1.28 6.00 16.80
CA PHE A 175 -1.39 4.85 15.89
C PHE A 175 -0.99 3.56 16.59
N ARG A 176 0.15 3.57 17.31
CA ARG A 176 0.60 2.40 18.06
C ARG A 176 -0.40 2.00 19.15
N SER A 177 -0.91 2.96 19.90
CA SER A 177 -1.93 2.76 20.93
C SER A 177 -3.19 2.12 20.37
N THR A 178 -3.67 2.57 19.20
CA THR A 178 -4.82 1.96 18.52
C THR A 178 -4.53 0.53 18.09
N LEU A 179 -3.35 0.23 17.55
CA LEU A 179 -2.99 -1.15 17.21
C LEU A 179 -3.01 -2.06 18.43
N ASP A 180 -2.40 -1.62 19.54
CA ASP A 180 -2.33 -2.38 20.79
C ASP A 180 -3.72 -2.59 21.43
N ALA A 181 -4.67 -1.68 21.18
CA ALA A 181 -6.05 -1.80 21.64
C ALA A 181 -6.92 -2.76 20.79
N THR A 182 -6.61 -2.91 19.50
CA THR A 182 -7.48 -3.61 18.54
C THR A 182 -6.92 -4.96 18.06
N LEU A 183 -5.60 -5.15 18.01
CA LEU A 183 -4.97 -6.34 17.44
C LEU A 183 -4.33 -7.24 18.51
N ASP A 184 -4.20 -8.55 18.20
CA ASP A 184 -3.45 -9.49 19.04
C ASP A 184 -1.97 -9.06 19.11
N ALA A 185 -1.43 -8.97 20.32
CA ALA A 185 -0.05 -8.54 20.57
C ALA A 185 0.99 -9.33 19.75
N ARG A 186 0.73 -10.59 19.41
CA ARG A 186 1.62 -11.41 18.56
C ARG A 186 1.70 -10.87 17.14
N LEU A 187 0.59 -10.42 16.56
CA LEU A 187 0.59 -9.79 15.22
C LEU A 187 1.40 -8.50 15.24
N ILE A 188 1.24 -7.70 16.29
CA ILE A 188 1.92 -6.42 16.41
C ILE A 188 3.42 -6.62 16.63
N HIS A 189 3.81 -7.60 17.45
CA HIS A 189 5.22 -7.93 17.70
C HIS A 189 5.91 -8.51 16.48
N GLY A 190 5.19 -9.33 15.69
CA GLY A 190 5.67 -9.90 14.43
C GLY A 190 5.47 -8.99 13.21
N ALA A 191 5.07 -7.72 13.40
CA ALA A 191 4.75 -6.86 12.28
C ALA A 191 5.99 -6.55 11.42
N TYR A 192 5.87 -6.77 10.11
CA TYR A 192 6.90 -6.39 9.17
C TYR A 192 6.83 -4.88 8.89
N GLN A 193 7.94 -4.18 9.18
CA GLN A 193 8.06 -2.71 9.12
C GLN A 193 9.37 -2.23 8.49
N ARG A 194 10.04 -3.07 7.68
CA ARG A 194 11.35 -2.74 7.12
C ARG A 194 11.22 -1.76 5.95
N GLN A 195 12.00 -0.69 5.98
CA GLN A 195 11.95 0.42 5.01
C GLN A 195 10.50 0.90 4.74
N PRO A 196 9.76 1.28 5.79
CA PRO A 196 8.30 1.41 5.73
C PRO A 196 7.84 2.51 4.77
N VAL A 197 8.66 3.53 4.51
CA VAL A 197 8.33 4.58 3.53
C VAL A 197 8.49 4.09 2.09
N TYR A 198 9.39 3.14 1.85
CA TYR A 198 9.78 2.68 0.51
C TYR A 198 9.22 1.29 0.17
N ALA A 199 8.51 0.63 1.09
CA ALA A 199 8.04 -0.73 0.93
C ALA A 199 7.27 -0.95 -0.40
N PRO A 200 6.28 -0.13 -0.79
CA PRO A 200 5.63 -0.29 -2.09
C PRO A 200 6.57 -0.10 -3.28
N ALA A 201 7.48 0.87 -3.22
CA ALA A 201 8.43 1.11 -4.32
C ALA A 201 9.41 -0.06 -4.47
N ARG A 202 9.80 -0.67 -3.36
CA ARG A 202 10.69 -1.83 -3.34
C ARG A 202 10.02 -3.11 -3.82
N GLY A 203 8.76 -3.35 -3.45
CA GLY A 203 8.02 -4.48 -4.00
C GLY A 203 7.60 -4.31 -5.45
N LEU A 204 7.68 -3.08 -5.98
CA LEU A 204 7.41 -2.78 -7.39
C LEU A 204 8.62 -2.97 -8.30
N ALA A 205 9.82 -2.71 -7.78
CA ALA A 205 11.09 -2.77 -8.51
C ALA A 205 11.60 -4.20 -8.67
#